data_AF-A0A507BD50-F1
#
_entry.id   AF-A0A507BD50-F1
#
_cell.length_a   1.000
_cell.length_b   1.000
_cell.length_c   1.000
_cell.angle_alpha   90.00
_cell.angle_beta   90.00
_cell.angle_gamma   90.00
#
_symmetry.space_group_name_H-M   'P 1'
#
loop_
_entity.id
_entity.type
_entity.pdbx_description
1 polymer ?
#
loop_
_entity_poly.entity_id
_entity_poly.type
_entity_poly.pdbx_seq_one_letter_code
_entity_poly.pdbx_strand_id
1 'polypeptide(L)'
;MLGQASLFAIATASALVSAAKPAPGPAQTYAKCQRHSCGNPLLGCPPGTLYVSQTDKSANFTKIQDAIDFLGNHTAPAYILIGKGIYTEQLNVTRQGPLTLLGQSAKPYKGIRYSNVEDALASDEAAFVENENDVQVFWNAANHDHRFADNVFTSTLVVGPSLNATYTGAGPNGYPVDPATPFGCVDFRAYNVDFRNNEFPRSNGPAHAVAVAYANAGFYSCGFYSYQDTVYVGKKGNAYFYDNIVGGQTDFLYGFGTAYLESSTLSLRNCGGGITAWKEYLGTNTTFENKYGVYISDTRVVAANSTIAPVIAGKCSLGRPWNWQHRSVFMESYFDTSILPQGYTPWGGAPQNVGPKTFMAVWDDRGPGNNVPAQIASNLTKVLDNAAVMPFRYPVDVFITEDGEPGNIGWIDSSVLKGGQ
;
A
#
# COMPACT_ATOMS: atom_id res chain seq x y z
N MET A 1 65.39 15.42 -20.56
CA MET A 1 64.01 15.92 -20.40
C MET A 1 63.08 14.81 -20.86
N LEU A 2 62.55 14.03 -19.91
CA LEU A 2 61.55 13.00 -20.16
C LEU A 2 60.17 13.67 -20.03
N GLY A 3 59.38 13.67 -21.10
CA GLY A 3 57.98 14.06 -21.07
C GLY A 3 57.11 12.80 -20.96
N GLN A 4 56.45 12.62 -19.81
CA GLN A 4 55.39 11.61 -19.65
C GLN A 4 54.08 12.18 -20.22
N ALA A 5 53.53 11.49 -21.23
CA ALA A 5 52.15 11.69 -21.65
C ALA A 5 51.26 10.69 -20.90
N SER A 6 50.42 11.20 -19.99
CA SER A 6 49.40 10.39 -19.31
C SER A 6 48.19 10.22 -20.25
N LEU A 7 47.97 9.01 -20.74
CA LEU A 7 46.71 8.61 -21.37
C LEU A 7 45.64 8.45 -20.28
N PHE A 8 44.62 9.31 -20.30
CA PHE A 8 43.37 9.05 -19.57
C PHE A 8 42.53 8.05 -20.38
N ALA A 9 42.42 6.82 -19.88
CA ALA A 9 41.44 5.86 -20.38
C ALA A 9 40.05 6.25 -19.84
N ILE A 10 39.18 6.76 -20.72
CA ILE A 10 37.76 6.93 -20.42
C ILE A 10 37.14 5.54 -20.42
N ALA A 11 36.92 4.98 -19.23
CA ALA A 11 36.12 3.77 -19.08
C ALA A 11 34.65 4.14 -19.34
N THR A 12 34.16 3.85 -20.54
CA THR A 12 32.73 3.86 -20.84
C THR A 12 32.08 2.72 -20.05
N ALA A 13 31.46 3.05 -18.91
CA ALA A 13 30.58 2.13 -18.21
C ALA A 13 29.37 1.85 -19.12
N SER A 14 29.40 0.71 -19.81
CA SER A 14 28.23 0.20 -20.51
C SER A 14 27.26 -0.27 -19.45
N ALA A 15 26.23 0.53 -19.17
CA ALA A 15 25.10 0.11 -18.37
C ALA A 15 24.42 -1.05 -19.10
N LEU A 16 24.61 -2.27 -18.59
CA LEU A 16 23.76 -3.40 -18.93
C LEU A 16 22.37 -3.05 -18.40
N VAL A 17 21.52 -2.53 -19.30
CA VAL A 17 20.09 -2.47 -19.05
C VAL A 17 19.64 -3.91 -18.90
N SER A 18 19.52 -4.37 -17.66
CA SER A 18 18.82 -5.61 -17.34
C SER A 18 17.40 -5.43 -17.87
N ALA A 19 17.06 -6.07 -18.99
CA ALA A 19 15.71 -6.10 -19.50
C ALA A 19 14.81 -6.68 -18.41
N ALA A 20 14.07 -5.80 -17.72
CA ALA A 20 13.14 -6.19 -16.68
C ALA A 20 12.19 -7.22 -17.27
N LYS A 21 12.13 -8.41 -16.65
CA LYS A 21 11.12 -9.42 -16.98
C LYS A 21 9.76 -8.71 -16.89
N PRO A 22 8.87 -8.78 -17.91
CA PRO A 22 7.59 -8.10 -17.86
C PRO A 22 6.89 -8.52 -16.57
N ALA A 23 6.48 -7.53 -15.79
CA ALA A 23 5.89 -7.79 -14.50
C ALA A 23 4.60 -8.64 -14.70
N PRO A 24 4.25 -9.55 -13.78
CA PRO A 24 3.12 -10.47 -13.96
C PRO A 24 1.83 -9.72 -14.30
N GLY A 25 0.87 -10.32 -15.02
CA GLY A 25 -0.44 -9.68 -15.21
C GLY A 25 -1.16 -9.37 -13.86
N PRO A 26 -2.40 -8.86 -13.90
CA PRO A 26 -3.22 -8.80 -12.68
C PRO A 26 -3.33 -10.19 -12.04
N ALA A 27 -3.58 -10.26 -10.73
CA ALA A 27 -3.75 -11.53 -10.02
C ALA A 27 -4.80 -12.44 -10.71
N GLN A 28 -4.48 -13.72 -10.90
CA GLN A 28 -5.27 -14.63 -11.73
C GLN A 28 -6.09 -15.66 -10.94
N THR A 29 -5.79 -15.84 -9.65
CA THR A 29 -6.34 -16.92 -8.82
C THR A 29 -7.86 -16.99 -8.84
N TYR A 30 -8.55 -15.84 -8.80
CA TYR A 30 -10.02 -15.75 -8.78
C TYR A 30 -10.63 -15.12 -10.04
N ALA A 31 -9.86 -14.99 -11.13
CA ALA A 31 -10.29 -14.30 -12.34
C ALA A 31 -11.58 -14.89 -12.97
N LYS A 32 -11.81 -16.21 -12.82
CA LYS A 32 -13.05 -16.86 -13.28
C LYS A 32 -14.25 -16.47 -12.42
N CYS A 33 -14.11 -16.46 -11.09
CA CYS A 33 -15.19 -16.09 -10.16
C CYS A 33 -15.59 -14.62 -10.29
N GLN A 34 -14.61 -13.74 -10.48
CA GLN A 34 -14.86 -12.30 -10.62
C GLN A 34 -15.57 -11.94 -11.92
N ARG A 35 -15.54 -12.82 -12.92
CA ARG A 35 -16.15 -12.56 -14.22
C ARG A 35 -17.68 -12.55 -14.12
N HIS A 36 -18.28 -11.42 -14.46
CA HIS A 36 -19.73 -11.32 -14.61
C HIS A 36 -20.23 -12.34 -15.65
N SER A 37 -21.06 -13.27 -15.19
CA SER A 37 -21.60 -14.38 -16.00
C SER A 37 -23.12 -14.31 -16.02
N CYS A 38 -23.71 -14.21 -17.21
CA CYS A 38 -25.16 -14.12 -17.36
C CYS A 38 -25.84 -15.39 -16.79
N GLY A 39 -26.79 -15.21 -15.88
CA GLY A 39 -27.62 -16.30 -15.33
C GLY A 39 -27.02 -17.09 -14.15
N ASN A 40 -25.72 -16.98 -13.88
CA ASN A 40 -25.10 -17.53 -12.67
C ASN A 40 -23.91 -16.66 -12.23
N PRO A 41 -24.11 -15.73 -11.27
CA PRO A 41 -23.05 -14.84 -10.82
C PRO A 41 -21.90 -15.57 -10.11
N LEU A 42 -22.13 -16.77 -9.56
CA LEU A 42 -21.14 -17.55 -8.81
C LEU A 42 -20.35 -18.55 -9.67
N LEU A 43 -20.48 -18.47 -11.00
CA LEU A 43 -19.77 -19.37 -11.90
C LEU A 43 -18.25 -19.23 -11.75
N GLY A 44 -17.56 -20.32 -11.41
CA GLY A 44 -16.11 -20.33 -11.20
C GLY A 44 -15.67 -19.85 -9.82
N CYS A 45 -16.61 -19.56 -8.91
CA CYS A 45 -16.31 -19.23 -7.52
C CYS A 45 -16.04 -20.47 -6.68
N PRO A 46 -15.23 -20.35 -5.62
CA PRO A 46 -15.08 -21.40 -4.62
C PRO A 46 -16.45 -21.85 -4.05
N PRO A 47 -16.63 -23.14 -3.72
CA PRO A 47 -17.86 -23.61 -3.10
C PRO A 47 -18.18 -22.85 -1.81
N GLY A 48 -19.46 -22.51 -1.61
CA GLY A 48 -19.91 -21.75 -0.43
C GLY A 48 -19.67 -20.23 -0.50
N THR A 49 -19.25 -19.69 -1.65
CA THR A 49 -19.12 -18.23 -1.85
C THR A 49 -20.48 -17.54 -1.65
N LEU A 50 -20.51 -16.53 -0.77
CA LEU A 50 -21.65 -15.65 -0.60
C LEU A 50 -21.68 -14.63 -1.74
N TYR A 51 -22.86 -14.38 -2.31
CA TYR A 51 -23.05 -13.33 -3.31
C TYR A 51 -23.72 -12.10 -2.69
N VAL A 52 -23.12 -10.93 -2.86
CA VAL A 52 -23.64 -9.64 -2.42
C VAL A 52 -24.00 -8.81 -3.64
N SER A 53 -25.23 -8.31 -3.73
CA SER A 53 -25.65 -7.39 -4.78
C SER A 53 -26.81 -6.52 -4.32
N GLN A 54 -26.75 -5.23 -4.60
CA GLN A 54 -27.86 -4.31 -4.30
C GLN A 54 -29.06 -4.49 -5.24
N THR A 55 -28.86 -5.15 -6.40
CA THR A 55 -29.84 -5.19 -7.49
C THR A 55 -30.21 -6.59 -7.96
N ASP A 56 -29.35 -7.59 -7.76
CA ASP A 56 -29.61 -8.96 -8.17
C ASP A 56 -30.41 -9.71 -7.09
N LYS A 57 -31.59 -10.20 -7.46
CA LYS A 57 -32.50 -10.93 -6.57
C LYS A 57 -31.97 -12.30 -6.12
N SER A 58 -30.96 -12.83 -6.80
CA SER A 58 -30.29 -14.08 -6.43
C SER A 58 -29.20 -13.90 -5.36
N ALA A 59 -28.86 -12.66 -5.00
CA ALA A 59 -27.86 -12.38 -3.98
C ALA A 59 -28.32 -12.83 -2.58
N ASN A 60 -27.35 -13.30 -1.79
CA ASN A 60 -27.57 -13.65 -0.39
C ASN A 60 -27.80 -12.41 0.47
N PHE A 61 -27.09 -11.31 0.16
CA PHE A 61 -27.16 -10.05 0.89
C PHE A 61 -27.14 -8.85 -0.07
N THR A 62 -27.68 -7.72 0.40
CA THR A 62 -27.60 -6.44 -0.32
C THR A 62 -26.46 -5.55 0.18
N LYS A 63 -25.91 -5.85 1.37
CA LYS A 63 -24.77 -5.19 2.00
C LYS A 63 -23.60 -6.15 2.14
N ILE A 64 -22.38 -5.64 2.01
CA ILE A 64 -21.16 -6.42 2.16
C ILE A 64 -20.93 -6.72 3.65
N GLN A 65 -21.15 -5.73 4.53
CA GLN A 65 -20.97 -5.94 5.98
C GLN A 65 -21.91 -7.03 6.52
N ASP A 66 -23.17 -7.09 6.08
CA ASP A 66 -24.10 -8.14 6.53
C ASP A 66 -23.59 -9.54 6.15
N ALA A 67 -22.93 -9.68 4.99
CA ALA A 67 -22.30 -10.93 4.59
C ALA A 67 -21.05 -11.25 5.42
N ILE A 68 -20.26 -10.25 5.80
CA ILE A 68 -19.11 -10.41 6.71
C ILE A 68 -19.60 -10.88 8.09
N ASP A 69 -20.64 -10.25 8.63
CA ASP A 69 -21.21 -10.60 9.92
C ASP A 69 -21.78 -12.02 9.93
N PHE A 70 -22.44 -12.42 8.83
CA PHE A 70 -22.99 -13.77 8.67
C PHE A 70 -21.94 -14.88 8.76
N LEU A 71 -20.72 -14.63 8.27
CA LEU A 71 -19.64 -15.63 8.31
C LEU A 71 -19.15 -15.94 9.72
N GLY A 72 -19.36 -15.02 10.68
CA GLY A 72 -18.90 -15.16 12.05
C GLY A 72 -17.37 -15.31 12.18
N ASN A 73 -16.93 -15.68 13.39
CA ASN A 73 -15.51 -15.86 13.69
C ASN A 73 -15.13 -17.35 13.74
N HIS A 74 -14.92 -17.92 12.56
CA HIS A 74 -14.47 -19.30 12.38
C HIS A 74 -13.15 -19.36 11.60
N THR A 75 -12.44 -20.49 11.72
CA THR A 75 -11.13 -20.72 11.09
C THR A 75 -11.21 -21.17 9.63
N ALA A 76 -12.37 -21.62 9.16
CA ALA A 76 -12.54 -22.06 7.77
C ALA A 76 -12.40 -20.89 6.78
N PRO A 77 -11.81 -21.10 5.58
CA PRO A 77 -11.80 -20.08 4.54
C PRO A 77 -13.22 -19.69 4.10
N ALA A 78 -13.43 -18.40 3.85
CA ALA A 78 -14.69 -17.88 3.33
C ALA A 78 -14.48 -16.88 2.19
N TYR A 79 -15.48 -16.79 1.31
CA TYR A 79 -15.43 -16.04 0.07
C TYR A 79 -16.71 -15.22 -0.09
N ILE A 80 -16.56 -13.95 -0.47
CA ILE A 80 -17.68 -13.06 -0.78
C ILE A 80 -17.46 -12.50 -2.18
N LEU A 81 -18.34 -12.82 -3.12
CA LEU A 81 -18.43 -12.15 -4.41
C LEU A 81 -19.32 -10.91 -4.28
N ILE A 82 -18.79 -9.75 -4.65
CA ILE A 82 -19.48 -8.47 -4.58
C ILE A 82 -19.83 -8.06 -6.01
N GLY A 83 -21.13 -7.93 -6.27
CA GLY A 83 -21.67 -7.44 -7.53
C GLY A 83 -21.27 -5.99 -7.80
N LYS A 84 -21.26 -5.61 -9.07
CA LYS A 84 -21.08 -4.21 -9.48
C LYS A 84 -22.04 -3.30 -8.71
N GLY A 85 -21.50 -2.21 -8.16
CA GLY A 85 -22.31 -1.27 -7.38
C GLY A 85 -21.48 -0.30 -6.54
N ILE A 86 -22.20 0.67 -5.97
CA ILE A 86 -21.66 1.64 -5.01
C ILE A 86 -22.27 1.32 -3.65
N TYR A 87 -21.42 0.89 -2.72
CA TYR A 87 -21.80 0.46 -1.39
C TYR A 87 -21.37 1.53 -0.38
N THR A 88 -22.33 2.21 0.25
CA THR A 88 -22.01 3.23 1.27
C THR A 88 -22.13 2.62 2.66
N GLU A 89 -21.02 2.09 3.16
CA GLU A 89 -20.93 1.39 4.44
C GLU A 89 -19.48 1.28 4.93
N GLN A 90 -19.29 1.04 6.23
CA GLN A 90 -18.01 0.59 6.78
C GLN A 90 -17.95 -0.92 6.75
N LEU A 91 -16.78 -1.44 6.40
CA LEU A 91 -16.46 -2.86 6.47
C LEU A 91 -15.55 -3.11 7.67
N ASN A 92 -15.93 -4.05 8.53
CA ASN A 92 -15.18 -4.44 9.72
C ASN A 92 -14.99 -5.95 9.75
N VAL A 93 -13.75 -6.38 9.53
CA VAL A 93 -13.35 -7.80 9.47
C VAL A 93 -12.62 -8.16 10.76
N THR A 94 -13.35 -8.78 11.69
CA THR A 94 -12.83 -9.20 13.01
C THR A 94 -12.53 -10.69 13.12
N ARG A 95 -12.88 -11.47 12.09
CA ARG A 95 -12.66 -12.91 12.07
C ARG A 95 -11.19 -13.29 11.92
N GLN A 96 -10.80 -14.43 12.49
CA GLN A 96 -9.44 -14.97 12.43
C GLN A 96 -9.16 -15.79 11.18
N GLY A 97 -10.14 -16.57 10.71
CA GLY A 97 -9.98 -17.43 9.53
C GLY A 97 -9.90 -16.64 8.21
N PRO A 98 -9.33 -17.23 7.15
CA PRO A 98 -9.12 -16.55 5.87
C PRO A 98 -10.41 -16.00 5.27
N LEU A 99 -10.41 -14.74 4.83
CA LEU A 99 -11.53 -14.08 4.16
C LEU A 99 -11.07 -13.49 2.82
N THR A 100 -11.76 -13.85 1.73
CA THR A 100 -11.52 -13.26 0.41
C THR A 100 -12.74 -12.48 -0.06
N LEU A 101 -12.56 -11.17 -0.30
CA LEU A 101 -13.52 -10.30 -0.98
C LEU A 101 -13.19 -10.22 -2.47
N LEU A 102 -14.17 -10.53 -3.32
CA LEU A 102 -14.02 -10.59 -4.78
C LEU A 102 -14.95 -9.56 -5.41
N GLY A 103 -14.43 -8.44 -5.89
CA GLY A 103 -15.21 -7.52 -6.72
C GLY A 103 -15.44 -8.11 -8.11
N GLN A 104 -16.68 -8.07 -8.61
CA GLN A 104 -16.97 -8.43 -9.99
C GLN A 104 -16.17 -7.53 -10.95
N SER A 105 -15.38 -8.16 -11.82
CA SER A 105 -14.52 -7.49 -12.79
C SER A 105 -14.19 -8.43 -13.95
N ALA A 106 -14.21 -7.88 -15.17
CA ALA A 106 -13.71 -8.58 -16.34
C ALA A 106 -12.20 -8.36 -16.60
N LYS A 107 -11.55 -7.45 -15.85
CA LYS A 107 -10.15 -7.05 -16.09
C LYS A 107 -9.16 -8.21 -15.87
N PRO A 108 -9.21 -8.97 -14.74
CA PRO A 108 -8.27 -10.07 -14.52
C PRO A 108 -8.33 -11.13 -15.61
N TYR A 109 -9.53 -11.53 -16.03
CA TYR A 109 -9.73 -12.52 -17.10
C TYR A 109 -9.20 -12.07 -18.46
N LYS A 110 -9.14 -10.76 -18.71
CA LYS A 110 -8.57 -10.17 -19.93
C LYS A 110 -7.07 -9.88 -19.81
N GLY A 111 -6.45 -10.17 -18.67
CA GLY A 111 -5.06 -9.83 -18.39
C GLY A 111 -4.81 -8.32 -18.24
N ILE A 112 -5.86 -7.53 -17.98
CA ILE A 112 -5.76 -6.06 -17.87
C ILE A 112 -5.48 -5.66 -16.43
N ARG A 113 -4.36 -4.96 -16.22
CA ARG A 113 -3.98 -4.36 -14.94
C ARG A 113 -4.92 -3.22 -14.53
N TYR A 114 -4.99 -2.94 -13.23
CA TYR A 114 -5.74 -1.81 -12.68
C TYR A 114 -4.88 -0.55 -12.52
N SER A 115 -3.62 -0.71 -12.09
CA SER A 115 -2.74 0.41 -11.74
C SER A 115 -2.03 1.07 -12.94
N ASN A 116 -2.10 0.47 -14.13
CA ASN A 116 -1.46 0.94 -15.38
C ASN A 116 0.01 1.39 -15.19
N VAL A 117 0.84 0.54 -14.58
CA VAL A 117 2.28 0.82 -14.40
C VAL A 117 3.05 0.81 -15.74
N GLU A 118 2.59 0.04 -16.73
CA GLU A 118 3.31 -0.18 -17.99
C GLU A 118 3.38 1.07 -18.91
N ASP A 119 2.41 1.98 -18.84
CA ASP A 119 2.37 3.19 -19.69
C ASP A 119 3.54 4.15 -19.42
N ALA A 120 4.05 4.18 -18.18
CA ALA A 120 5.17 5.03 -17.77
C ALA A 120 6.55 4.38 -18.02
N LEU A 121 6.61 3.07 -18.25
CA LEU A 121 7.86 2.39 -18.64
C LEU A 121 8.13 2.48 -20.14
N ALA A 122 7.06 2.64 -20.93
CA ALA A 122 7.12 2.70 -22.39
C ALA A 122 7.13 4.13 -22.94
N SER A 123 6.83 5.16 -22.13
CA SER A 123 6.78 6.55 -22.58
C SER A 123 7.29 7.52 -21.51
N ASP A 124 8.03 8.55 -21.94
CA ASP A 124 8.46 9.69 -21.10
C ASP A 124 7.29 10.58 -20.63
N GLU A 125 6.03 10.20 -20.92
CA GLU A 125 4.83 10.92 -20.49
C GLU A 125 4.19 10.23 -19.29
N ALA A 126 4.12 10.95 -18.16
CA ALA A 126 3.35 10.55 -16.99
C ALA A 126 1.85 10.57 -17.31
N ALA A 127 1.31 9.48 -17.83
CA ALA A 127 -0.14 9.33 -18.01
C ALA A 127 -0.84 9.33 -16.64
N PHE A 128 -1.70 10.33 -16.39
CA PHE A 128 -2.54 10.43 -15.19
C PHE A 128 -3.50 9.23 -15.10
N VAL A 129 -3.78 8.75 -13.89
CA VAL A 129 -4.62 7.56 -13.70
C VAL A 129 -5.91 7.91 -12.97
N GLU A 130 -7.02 7.75 -13.69
CA GLU A 130 -8.40 7.73 -13.19
C GLU A 130 -9.04 6.37 -13.52
N ASN A 131 -8.45 5.28 -13.02
CA ASN A 131 -9.07 3.97 -13.14
C ASN A 131 -10.03 3.74 -11.97
N GLU A 132 -11.20 3.19 -12.28
CA GLU A 132 -12.17 2.76 -11.27
C GLU A 132 -12.50 1.28 -11.44
N ASN A 133 -12.71 0.59 -10.32
CA ASN A 133 -13.33 -0.73 -10.34
C ASN A 133 -14.85 -0.59 -10.35
N ASP A 134 -15.54 -1.62 -10.88
CA ASP A 134 -17.00 -1.67 -10.92
C ASP A 134 -17.63 -1.79 -9.52
N VAL A 135 -16.85 -2.22 -8.53
CA VAL A 135 -17.26 -2.29 -7.12
C VAL A 135 -16.54 -1.19 -6.36
N GLN A 136 -17.32 -0.27 -5.80
CA GLN A 136 -16.81 0.83 -4.98
C GLN A 136 -17.49 0.81 -3.62
N VAL A 137 -16.70 0.91 -2.56
CA VAL A 137 -17.16 1.04 -1.17
C VAL A 137 -16.81 2.43 -0.68
N PHE A 138 -17.80 3.17 -0.19
CA PHE A 138 -17.66 4.52 0.30
C PHE A 138 -17.93 4.61 1.79
N TRP A 139 -17.01 5.27 2.49
CA TRP A 139 -17.28 5.80 3.81
C TRP A 139 -16.61 7.15 3.93
N ASN A 140 -17.38 8.21 3.79
CA ASN A 140 -16.91 9.59 3.83
C ASN A 140 -16.96 10.07 5.28
N ALA A 141 -15.81 10.02 5.96
CA ALA A 141 -15.65 10.54 7.30
C ALA A 141 -14.20 10.97 7.52
N ALA A 142 -13.99 12.09 8.22
CA ALA A 142 -12.66 12.56 8.61
C ALA A 142 -12.61 12.89 10.10
N ASN A 143 -11.47 12.65 10.74
CA ASN A 143 -11.23 13.00 12.14
C ASN A 143 -10.61 14.39 12.27
N HIS A 144 -11.38 15.40 11.88
CA HIS A 144 -11.04 16.80 12.09
C HIS A 144 -11.64 17.29 13.42
N ASP A 145 -11.00 18.27 14.05
CA ASP A 145 -11.45 18.88 15.32
C ASP A 145 -11.72 17.85 16.45
N HIS A 146 -10.99 16.73 16.43
CA HIS A 146 -11.16 15.60 17.37
C HIS A 146 -12.59 15.04 17.42
N ARG A 147 -13.30 15.05 16.29
CA ARG A 147 -14.67 14.50 16.18
C ARG A 147 -14.77 13.02 16.58
N PHE A 148 -13.71 12.25 16.38
CA PHE A 148 -13.62 10.84 16.77
C PHE A 148 -12.48 10.62 17.77
N ALA A 149 -12.65 9.60 18.62
CA ALA A 149 -11.66 9.22 19.62
C ALA A 149 -10.33 8.72 19.00
N ASP A 150 -10.38 8.21 17.76
CA ASP A 150 -9.23 7.76 16.97
C ASP A 150 -9.54 7.87 15.47
N ASN A 151 -8.51 7.83 14.62
CA ASN A 151 -8.70 7.94 13.18
C ASN A 151 -9.34 6.67 12.58
N VAL A 152 -9.19 5.51 13.23
CA VAL A 152 -9.76 4.24 12.71
C VAL A 152 -11.27 4.29 12.49
N PHE A 153 -12.00 5.12 13.25
CA PHE A 153 -13.45 5.30 13.10
C PHE A 153 -13.85 5.90 11.76
N THR A 154 -12.88 6.43 11.00
CA THR A 154 -13.09 6.94 9.65
C THR A 154 -12.88 5.89 8.56
N SER A 155 -12.43 4.68 8.91
CA SER A 155 -12.05 3.67 7.91
C SER A 155 -13.23 3.20 7.07
N THR A 156 -13.03 3.11 5.75
CA THR A 156 -13.94 2.36 4.89
C THR A 156 -13.81 0.86 5.13
N LEU A 157 -12.58 0.34 5.29
CA LEU A 157 -12.31 -1.05 5.64
C LEU A 157 -11.37 -1.13 6.86
N VAL A 158 -11.75 -1.93 7.85
CA VAL A 158 -10.93 -2.33 8.99
C VAL A 158 -10.70 -3.84 8.93
N VAL A 159 -9.44 -4.26 9.01
CA VAL A 159 -9.04 -5.67 9.16
C VAL A 159 -8.20 -5.79 10.42
N GLY A 160 -8.76 -6.46 11.43
CA GLY A 160 -8.09 -6.69 12.70
C GLY A 160 -9.02 -7.36 13.70
N PRO A 161 -8.48 -7.99 14.76
CA PRO A 161 -9.26 -8.81 15.70
C PRO A 161 -10.34 -8.02 16.45
N SER A 162 -10.19 -6.70 16.53
CA SER A 162 -11.19 -5.77 17.05
C SER A 162 -10.84 -4.35 16.60
N LEU A 163 -11.81 -3.44 16.68
CA LEU A 163 -11.59 -2.01 16.37
C LEU A 163 -10.50 -1.39 17.27
N ASN A 164 -10.45 -1.78 18.55
CA ASN A 164 -9.46 -1.28 19.51
C ASN A 164 -8.03 -1.70 19.14
N ALA A 165 -7.85 -2.92 18.62
CA ALA A 165 -6.54 -3.41 18.18
C ALA A 165 -6.01 -2.64 16.96
N THR A 166 -6.92 -2.04 16.19
CA THR A 166 -6.63 -1.20 15.01
C THR A 166 -6.54 0.30 15.33
N TYR A 167 -6.50 0.70 16.62
CA TYR A 167 -6.26 2.11 16.93
C TYR A 167 -4.90 2.61 16.43
N THR A 168 -4.92 3.84 15.92
CA THR A 168 -3.74 4.57 15.50
C THR A 168 -2.97 5.12 16.69
N GLY A 169 -3.73 5.77 17.58
CA GLY A 169 -3.29 6.53 18.74
C GLY A 169 -2.48 7.79 18.41
N ALA A 170 -2.54 8.74 19.34
CA ALA A 170 -1.82 9.99 19.24
C ALA A 170 -0.33 9.84 19.60
N GLY A 171 0.48 10.77 19.09
CA GLY A 171 1.90 10.89 19.42
C GLY A 171 2.78 9.76 18.88
N PRO A 172 4.07 9.74 19.25
CA PRO A 172 5.08 8.87 18.64
C PRO A 172 4.91 7.38 18.98
N ASN A 173 4.11 7.05 20.00
CA ASN A 173 3.93 5.69 20.51
C ASN A 173 2.58 5.07 20.13
N GLY A 174 1.58 5.90 19.82
CA GLY A 174 0.16 5.51 19.74
C GLY A 174 -0.40 4.87 21.01
N TYR A 175 -1.61 4.34 20.94
CA TYR A 175 -2.27 3.73 22.11
C TYR A 175 -1.64 2.38 22.46
N PRO A 176 -1.38 2.07 23.75
CA PRO A 176 -0.96 0.73 24.13
C PRO A 176 -2.04 -0.28 23.72
N VAL A 177 -1.60 -1.47 23.32
CA VAL A 177 -2.53 -2.57 23.00
C VAL A 177 -2.29 -3.66 24.06
N ASP A 178 -3.38 -4.29 24.50
CA ASP A 178 -3.34 -5.37 25.47
C ASP A 178 -2.42 -6.50 24.93
N PRO A 179 -1.39 -6.94 25.69
CA PRO A 179 -0.56 -8.08 25.30
C PRO A 179 -1.33 -9.36 24.98
N ALA A 180 -2.55 -9.53 25.52
CA ALA A 180 -3.44 -10.65 25.25
C ALA A 180 -4.28 -10.49 23.96
N THR A 181 -4.12 -9.39 23.22
CA THR A 181 -4.82 -9.17 21.95
C THR A 181 -4.44 -10.27 20.95
N PRO A 182 -5.39 -11.10 20.49
CA PRO A 182 -5.07 -12.19 19.58
C PRO A 182 -4.71 -11.65 18.20
N PHE A 183 -4.02 -12.45 17.39
CA PHE A 183 -3.96 -12.18 15.97
C PHE A 183 -5.37 -12.31 15.36
N GLY A 184 -5.73 -11.39 14.47
CA GLY A 184 -6.96 -11.34 13.69
C GLY A 184 -6.86 -12.21 12.44
N CYS A 185 -7.37 -11.70 11.32
CA CYS A 185 -7.40 -12.46 10.07
C CYS A 185 -5.99 -12.83 9.60
N VAL A 186 -5.70 -14.13 9.53
CA VAL A 186 -4.37 -14.64 9.14
C VAL A 186 -4.12 -14.62 7.63
N ASP A 187 -5.17 -14.43 6.84
CA ASP A 187 -5.14 -14.36 5.37
C ASP A 187 -6.41 -13.64 4.86
N PHE A 188 -6.43 -12.32 5.01
CA PHE A 188 -7.42 -11.47 4.38
C PHE A 188 -6.99 -11.14 2.95
N ARG A 189 -7.91 -11.22 1.99
CA ARG A 189 -7.66 -10.80 0.60
C ARG A 189 -8.80 -9.97 0.05
N ALA A 190 -8.48 -8.93 -0.71
CA ALA A 190 -9.47 -8.21 -1.52
C ALA A 190 -8.98 -8.05 -2.97
N TYR A 191 -9.87 -8.28 -3.92
CA TYR A 191 -9.59 -8.22 -5.35
C TYR A 191 -10.56 -7.28 -6.06
N ASN A 192 -10.06 -6.32 -6.84
CA ASN A 192 -10.86 -5.44 -7.70
C ASN A 192 -12.00 -4.70 -6.99
N VAL A 193 -11.71 -4.14 -5.82
CA VAL A 193 -12.62 -3.28 -5.05
C VAL A 193 -11.95 -1.94 -4.81
N ASP A 194 -12.68 -0.84 -4.99
CA ASP A 194 -12.22 0.49 -4.61
C ASP A 194 -12.76 0.85 -3.22
N PHE A 195 -11.88 1.19 -2.28
CA PHE A 195 -12.22 1.72 -0.96
C PHE A 195 -12.00 3.24 -0.96
N ARG A 196 -13.08 3.99 -0.74
CA ARG A 196 -13.12 5.45 -0.93
C ARG A 196 -13.58 6.15 0.34
N ASN A 197 -12.69 7.01 0.86
CA ASN A 197 -13.02 7.97 1.90
C ASN A 197 -12.67 9.38 1.40
N ASN A 198 -13.62 9.99 0.70
CA ASN A 198 -13.49 11.33 0.13
C ASN A 198 -14.40 12.31 0.88
N GLU A 199 -14.32 12.36 2.21
CA GLU A 199 -15.14 13.27 3.04
C GLU A 199 -15.13 14.72 2.55
N PHE A 200 -13.98 15.17 2.06
CA PHE A 200 -13.83 16.50 1.53
C PHE A 200 -12.93 16.48 0.28
N PRO A 201 -13.13 17.35 -0.72
CA PRO A 201 -12.29 17.41 -1.94
C PRO A 201 -10.87 17.99 -1.70
N ARG A 202 -10.36 17.91 -0.47
CA ARG A 202 -9.00 18.26 -0.05
C ARG A 202 -8.75 17.63 1.33
N SER A 203 -7.49 17.55 1.75
CA SER A 203 -7.17 17.21 3.14
C SER A 203 -7.87 18.15 4.13
N ASN A 204 -8.77 17.62 4.95
CA ASN A 204 -9.44 18.33 6.05
C ASN A 204 -9.24 17.65 7.42
N GLY A 205 -8.52 16.53 7.46
CA GLY A 205 -8.21 15.72 8.64
C GLY A 205 -7.98 14.26 8.22
N PRO A 206 -7.47 13.40 9.12
CA PRO A 206 -7.30 11.97 8.86
C PRO A 206 -8.58 11.28 8.38
N ALA A 207 -8.48 10.52 7.29
CA ALA A 207 -9.60 9.87 6.63
C ALA A 207 -9.13 8.56 5.99
N HIS A 208 -9.41 7.44 6.67
CA HIS A 208 -8.89 6.13 6.29
C HIS A 208 -9.72 5.54 5.15
N ALA A 209 -9.05 5.12 4.07
CA ALA A 209 -9.65 4.16 3.14
C ALA A 209 -9.53 2.74 3.70
N VAL A 210 -8.39 2.41 4.32
CA VAL A 210 -8.15 1.10 4.92
C VAL A 210 -7.29 1.16 6.18
N ALA A 211 -7.62 0.32 7.15
CA ALA A 211 -6.85 0.06 8.36
C ALA A 211 -6.60 -1.44 8.52
N VAL A 212 -5.33 -1.86 8.65
CA VAL A 212 -4.93 -3.24 8.91
C VAL A 212 -4.08 -3.30 10.18
N ALA A 213 -4.46 -4.08 11.19
CA ALA A 213 -3.60 -4.32 12.36
C ALA A 213 -3.84 -5.72 12.92
N TYR A 214 -2.79 -6.34 13.48
CA TYR A 214 -2.83 -7.74 13.96
C TYR A 214 -3.42 -8.68 12.91
N ALA A 215 -3.10 -8.48 11.64
CA ALA A 215 -3.69 -9.24 10.54
C ALA A 215 -2.71 -9.29 9.37
N ASN A 216 -2.88 -10.29 8.52
CA ASN A 216 -2.24 -10.35 7.22
C ASN A 216 -3.28 -10.02 6.15
N ALA A 217 -3.00 -9.02 5.32
CA ALA A 217 -3.95 -8.53 4.32
C ALA A 217 -3.29 -8.33 2.94
N GLY A 218 -3.77 -9.05 1.94
CA GLY A 218 -3.40 -8.90 0.53
C GLY A 218 -4.43 -8.10 -0.26
N PHE A 219 -4.00 -7.14 -1.05
CA PHE A 219 -4.86 -6.33 -1.91
C PHE A 219 -4.38 -6.40 -3.35
N TYR A 220 -5.27 -6.78 -4.27
CA TYR A 220 -4.93 -7.07 -5.66
C TYR A 220 -5.85 -6.27 -6.59
N SER A 221 -5.27 -5.39 -7.39
CA SER A 221 -6.05 -4.55 -8.31
C SER A 221 -7.12 -3.69 -7.63
N CYS A 222 -6.89 -3.28 -6.39
CA CYS A 222 -7.78 -2.43 -5.58
C CYS A 222 -7.40 -0.95 -5.67
N GLY A 223 -8.39 -0.09 -5.44
CA GLY A 223 -8.20 1.35 -5.29
C GLY A 223 -8.35 1.77 -3.83
N PHE A 224 -7.49 2.68 -3.35
CA PHE A 224 -7.58 3.29 -2.03
C PHE A 224 -7.52 4.80 -2.20
N TYR A 225 -8.59 5.50 -1.84
CA TYR A 225 -8.74 6.91 -2.19
C TYR A 225 -9.14 7.73 -0.98
N SER A 226 -8.23 8.60 -0.55
CA SER A 226 -8.51 9.66 0.42
C SER A 226 -7.53 10.83 0.26
N TYR A 227 -7.27 11.60 1.32
CA TYR A 227 -6.33 12.72 1.30
C TYR A 227 -5.30 12.61 2.41
N GLN A 228 -5.72 12.57 3.67
CA GLN A 228 -4.81 12.39 4.80
C GLN A 228 -5.01 11.00 5.40
N ASP A 229 -3.92 10.30 5.72
CA ASP A 229 -3.96 9.00 6.42
C ASP A 229 -4.74 7.91 5.64
N THR A 230 -4.58 7.85 4.30
CA THR A 230 -5.38 6.95 3.42
C THR A 230 -5.23 5.46 3.75
N VAL A 231 -4.00 4.97 3.92
CA VAL A 231 -3.69 3.57 4.24
C VAL A 231 -2.98 3.52 5.57
N TYR A 232 -3.61 2.87 6.55
CA TYR A 232 -3.03 2.60 7.85
C TYR A 232 -2.63 1.13 7.98
N VAL A 233 -1.34 0.86 8.22
CA VAL A 233 -0.86 -0.47 8.61
C VAL A 233 -0.38 -0.42 10.05
N GLY A 234 -1.26 -0.79 10.96
CA GLY A 234 -1.08 -0.76 12.40
C GLY A 234 -0.15 -1.85 12.95
N LYS A 235 -0.12 -1.94 14.28
CA LYS A 235 0.77 -2.84 15.03
C LYS A 235 0.53 -4.29 14.63
N LYS A 236 1.62 -5.05 14.43
CA LYS A 236 1.60 -6.44 13.96
C LYS A 236 0.77 -6.65 12.67
N GLY A 237 0.46 -5.59 11.95
CA GLY A 237 -0.20 -5.67 10.65
C GLY A 237 0.81 -5.96 9.56
N ASN A 238 0.51 -6.91 8.69
CA ASN A 238 1.23 -7.16 7.46
C ASN A 238 0.28 -6.89 6.30
N ALA A 239 0.68 -6.02 5.38
CA ALA A 239 -0.15 -5.67 4.23
C ALA A 239 0.66 -5.71 2.93
N TYR A 240 0.20 -6.53 1.97
CA TYR A 240 0.78 -6.62 0.64
C TYR A 240 -0.18 -6.04 -0.39
N PHE A 241 0.34 -5.21 -1.28
CA PHE A 241 -0.43 -4.48 -2.27
C PHE A 241 0.19 -4.71 -3.64
N TYR A 242 -0.53 -5.39 -4.53
CA TYR A 242 -0.13 -5.61 -5.92
C TYR A 242 -1.14 -5.02 -6.91
N ASP A 243 -0.65 -4.32 -7.94
CA ASP A 243 -1.49 -3.72 -8.99
C ASP A 243 -2.53 -2.70 -8.46
N ASN A 244 -2.23 -2.00 -7.36
CA ASN A 244 -3.18 -1.08 -6.73
C ASN A 244 -3.00 0.37 -7.16
N ILE A 245 -4.02 1.20 -6.89
CA ILE A 245 -3.89 2.65 -6.90
C ILE A 245 -4.12 3.16 -5.48
N VAL A 246 -3.19 3.94 -4.95
CA VAL A 246 -3.34 4.67 -3.68
C VAL A 246 -3.30 6.16 -3.95
N GLY A 247 -4.45 6.81 -3.82
CA GLY A 247 -4.60 8.26 -3.98
C GLY A 247 -4.61 8.98 -2.63
N GLY A 248 -3.72 9.95 -2.46
CA GLY A 248 -3.57 10.68 -1.21
C GLY A 248 -2.79 11.99 -1.31
N GLN A 249 -2.62 12.68 -0.18
CA GLN A 249 -1.97 13.98 -0.05
C GLN A 249 -1.00 14.05 1.13
N THR A 250 -1.45 13.72 2.35
CA THR A 250 -0.68 13.89 3.59
C THR A 250 -0.56 12.54 4.28
N ASP A 251 0.68 12.06 4.46
CA ASP A 251 1.00 10.85 5.22
C ASP A 251 0.12 9.66 4.81
N PHE A 252 -0.12 9.51 3.50
CA PHE A 252 -1.20 8.66 3.03
C PHE A 252 -0.84 7.17 2.99
N LEU A 253 0.44 6.82 3.20
CA LEU A 253 0.90 5.51 3.65
C LEU A 253 1.52 5.68 5.03
N TYR A 254 0.87 5.19 6.09
CA TYR A 254 1.39 5.40 7.43
C TYR A 254 1.10 4.24 8.38
N GLY A 255 1.84 4.18 9.48
CA GLY A 255 1.56 3.23 10.55
C GLY A 255 2.78 2.67 11.27
N PHE A 256 2.64 1.43 11.71
CA PHE A 256 3.59 0.71 12.55
C PHE A 256 4.07 -0.62 11.97
N GLY A 257 3.24 -1.32 11.21
CA GLY A 257 3.49 -2.70 10.80
C GLY A 257 4.42 -2.80 9.60
N THR A 258 4.24 -3.85 8.80
CA THR A 258 4.98 -4.05 7.55
C THR A 258 4.04 -3.89 6.37
N ALA A 259 4.35 -2.95 5.48
CA ALA A 259 3.65 -2.76 4.22
C ALA A 259 4.59 -3.00 3.05
N TYR A 260 4.15 -3.75 2.03
CA TYR A 260 4.89 -3.92 0.79
C TYR A 260 3.97 -3.62 -0.40
N LEU A 261 4.27 -2.56 -1.14
CA LEU A 261 3.58 -2.16 -2.37
C LEU A 261 4.44 -2.54 -3.57
N GLU A 262 3.86 -3.26 -4.51
CA GLU A 262 4.54 -3.71 -5.73
C GLU A 262 3.68 -3.42 -6.96
N SER A 263 4.32 -3.03 -8.07
CA SER A 263 3.63 -2.91 -9.37
C SER A 263 2.37 -2.06 -9.26
N SER A 264 2.42 -0.96 -8.50
CA SER A 264 1.27 -0.13 -8.13
C SER A 264 1.45 1.34 -8.53
N THR A 265 0.44 2.17 -8.27
CA THR A 265 0.45 3.61 -8.52
C THR A 265 0.14 4.39 -7.25
N LEU A 266 1.05 5.30 -6.87
CA LEU A 266 0.81 6.34 -5.87
C LEU A 266 0.38 7.62 -6.59
N SER A 267 -0.88 8.00 -6.41
CA SER A 267 -1.53 9.14 -7.09
C SER A 267 -1.58 10.34 -6.14
N LEU A 268 -0.70 11.33 -6.39
CA LEU A 268 -0.50 12.51 -5.54
C LEU A 268 -1.57 13.56 -5.82
N ARG A 269 -2.52 13.70 -4.89
CA ARG A 269 -3.62 14.67 -4.97
C ARG A 269 -3.20 16.09 -4.59
N ASN A 270 -2.16 16.22 -3.77
CA ASN A 270 -1.45 17.46 -3.45
C ASN A 270 -0.21 17.09 -2.61
N CYS A 271 0.64 18.07 -2.23
CA CYS A 271 1.67 17.87 -1.21
C CYS A 271 1.24 18.55 0.11
N GLY A 272 1.34 17.83 1.24
CA GLY A 272 1.05 18.39 2.57
C GLY A 272 1.76 17.69 3.74
N GLY A 273 2.58 16.69 3.43
CA GLY A 273 3.31 15.85 4.38
C GLY A 273 4.26 14.93 3.63
N GLY A 274 4.47 13.72 4.16
CA GLY A 274 5.14 12.65 3.42
C GLY A 274 4.14 11.84 2.60
N ILE A 275 4.60 11.19 1.54
CA ILE A 275 3.91 10.00 1.00
C ILE A 275 3.89 8.93 2.09
N THR A 276 5.03 8.69 2.73
CA THR A 276 5.18 7.72 3.83
C THR A 276 5.38 8.38 5.20
N ALA A 277 4.76 7.83 6.24
CA ALA A 277 4.95 8.25 7.63
C ALA A 277 4.91 7.06 8.61
N TRP A 278 6.06 6.43 8.83
CA TRP A 278 6.16 5.28 9.74
C TRP A 278 6.62 5.64 11.14
N LYS A 279 6.20 4.82 12.10
CA LYS A 279 6.71 4.77 13.48
C LYS A 279 6.95 3.32 13.90
N GLU A 280 8.09 3.01 14.49
CA GLU A 280 8.23 1.73 15.19
C GLU A 280 7.54 1.84 16.55
N TYR A 281 6.80 0.81 16.97
CA TYR A 281 6.17 0.79 18.29
C TYR A 281 7.23 0.45 19.36
N LEU A 282 7.58 1.42 20.21
CA LEU A 282 8.54 1.22 21.31
C LEU A 282 8.17 0.13 22.32
N GLY A 283 6.94 -0.39 22.29
CA GLY A 283 6.49 -1.54 23.09
C GLY A 283 6.64 -2.90 22.39
N THR A 284 7.11 -2.95 21.13
CA THR A 284 7.49 -4.22 20.49
C THR A 284 8.86 -4.65 20.99
N ASN A 285 8.90 -5.22 22.20
CA ASN A 285 10.06 -5.96 22.65
C ASN A 285 10.11 -7.29 21.90
N THR A 286 10.40 -7.25 20.59
CA THR A 286 10.70 -8.45 19.80
C THR A 286 12.09 -8.93 20.19
N THR A 287 12.27 -10.24 20.29
CA THR A 287 13.58 -10.87 20.54
C THR A 287 14.50 -10.85 19.32
N PHE A 288 14.00 -10.31 18.19
CA PHE A 288 14.66 -10.20 16.90
C PHE A 288 14.51 -8.78 16.33
N GLU A 289 15.32 -8.44 15.32
CA GLU A 289 15.17 -7.19 14.57
C GLU A 289 13.93 -7.26 13.67
N ASN A 290 12.90 -6.48 13.98
CA ASN A 290 11.70 -6.43 13.16
C ASN A 290 11.96 -5.69 11.82
N LYS A 291 11.15 -6.05 10.82
CA LYS A 291 11.16 -5.44 9.48
C LYS A 291 10.03 -4.42 9.30
N TYR A 292 9.48 -3.89 10.38
CA TYR A 292 8.45 -2.86 10.31
C TYR A 292 8.91 -1.67 9.48
N GLY A 293 8.04 -1.21 8.60
CA GLY A 293 8.36 -0.24 7.57
C GLY A 293 7.43 -0.37 6.38
N VAL A 294 7.65 0.49 5.40
CA VAL A 294 6.97 0.46 4.11
C VAL A 294 7.97 0.32 2.98
N TYR A 295 7.75 -0.67 2.12
CA TYR A 295 8.63 -1.05 1.02
C TYR A 295 7.85 -0.89 -0.28
N ILE A 296 8.34 -0.09 -1.21
CA ILE A 296 7.62 0.33 -2.41
C ILE A 296 8.49 -0.04 -3.62
N SER A 297 8.11 -1.10 -4.32
CA SER A 297 8.84 -1.67 -5.45
C SER A 297 8.07 -1.49 -6.75
N ASP A 298 8.79 -1.21 -7.85
CA ASP A 298 8.22 -1.19 -9.21
C ASP A 298 6.92 -0.37 -9.29
N THR A 299 6.90 0.75 -8.60
CA THR A 299 5.70 1.57 -8.39
C THR A 299 5.92 2.93 -9.03
N ARG A 300 4.86 3.50 -9.59
CA ARG A 300 4.89 4.86 -10.12
C ARG A 300 4.34 5.85 -9.10
N VAL A 301 5.05 6.95 -8.92
CA VAL A 301 4.66 8.07 -8.06
C VAL A 301 4.42 9.27 -8.95
N VAL A 302 3.17 9.66 -9.09
CA VAL A 302 2.75 10.67 -10.07
C VAL A 302 1.70 11.61 -9.52
N ALA A 303 1.63 12.83 -10.03
CA ALA A 303 0.50 13.72 -9.81
C ALA A 303 -0.83 13.05 -10.22
N ALA A 304 -1.90 13.34 -9.48
CA ALA A 304 -3.20 12.71 -9.73
C ALA A 304 -3.82 13.14 -11.07
N ASN A 305 -3.53 14.36 -11.54
CA ASN A 305 -3.98 14.86 -12.85
C ASN A 305 -3.11 16.03 -13.35
N SER A 306 -3.34 16.42 -14.61
CA SER A 306 -2.63 17.49 -15.32
C SER A 306 -2.76 18.88 -14.69
N THR A 307 -3.83 19.12 -13.94
CA THR A 307 -4.06 20.40 -13.25
C THR A 307 -3.21 20.48 -11.99
N ILE A 308 -3.02 19.35 -11.28
CA ILE A 308 -2.23 19.28 -10.05
C ILE A 308 -0.73 19.23 -10.38
N ALA A 309 -0.33 18.51 -11.44
CA ALA A 309 1.08 18.31 -11.80
C ALA A 309 1.96 19.58 -11.76
N PRO A 310 1.62 20.69 -12.43
CA PRO A 310 2.44 21.91 -12.38
C PRO A 310 2.43 22.58 -11.00
N VAL A 311 1.37 22.36 -10.19
CA VAL A 311 1.25 22.93 -8.85
C VAL A 311 2.16 22.22 -7.85
N ILE A 312 2.40 20.92 -8.01
CA ILE A 312 3.17 20.12 -7.05
C ILE A 312 4.59 19.77 -7.50
N ALA A 313 5.00 20.18 -8.70
CA ALA A 313 6.35 19.95 -9.21
C ALA A 313 7.44 20.38 -8.20
N GLY A 314 8.31 19.44 -7.84
CA GLY A 314 9.45 19.61 -6.92
C GLY A 314 9.08 19.82 -5.45
N LYS A 315 7.86 19.47 -5.01
CA LYS A 315 7.33 19.83 -3.69
C LYS A 315 6.97 18.64 -2.79
N CYS A 316 6.73 17.46 -3.34
CA CYS A 316 6.22 16.31 -2.60
C CYS A 316 7.36 15.48 -1.99
N SER A 317 7.20 15.09 -0.73
CA SER A 317 8.19 14.29 0.00
C SER A 317 7.88 12.80 -0.11
N LEU A 318 8.89 11.96 -0.37
CA LEU A 318 8.80 10.50 -0.31
C LEU A 318 8.38 10.02 1.09
N GLY A 319 8.73 10.77 2.12
CA GLY A 319 8.28 10.50 3.47
C GLY A 319 8.74 11.52 4.50
N ARG A 320 8.26 11.34 5.73
CA ARG A 320 8.76 12.03 6.91
C ARG A 320 8.70 11.13 8.14
N PRO A 321 9.61 11.29 9.12
CA PRO A 321 9.72 10.37 10.24
C PRO A 321 8.67 10.71 11.31
N TRP A 322 7.61 9.91 11.42
CA TRP A 322 6.65 10.12 12.51
C TRP A 322 7.30 9.88 13.88
N ASN A 323 8.27 8.96 13.93
CA ASN A 323 9.29 8.91 14.99
C ASN A 323 10.68 8.57 14.41
N TRP A 324 11.70 8.55 15.27
CA TRP A 324 13.10 8.31 14.90
C TRP A 324 13.42 6.88 14.42
N GLN A 325 12.43 6.00 14.40
CA GLN A 325 12.51 4.63 13.89
C GLN A 325 11.72 4.46 12.58
N HIS A 326 11.37 5.56 11.92
CA HIS A 326 10.78 5.51 10.57
C HIS A 326 11.63 4.65 9.63
N ARG A 327 10.98 3.74 8.91
CA ARG A 327 11.57 2.96 7.83
C ARG A 327 10.70 3.05 6.58
N SER A 328 11.27 3.56 5.49
CA SER A 328 10.69 3.46 4.16
C SER A 328 11.77 3.25 3.10
N VAL A 329 11.46 2.43 2.11
CA VAL A 329 12.35 2.12 1.00
C VAL A 329 11.56 2.19 -0.30
N PHE A 330 11.95 3.10 -1.20
CA PHE A 330 11.52 3.08 -2.59
C PHE A 330 12.57 2.34 -3.41
N MET A 331 12.11 1.48 -4.31
CA MET A 331 13.00 0.66 -5.13
C MET A 331 12.43 0.44 -6.53
N GLU A 332 13.28 0.49 -7.55
CA GLU A 332 12.92 0.23 -8.96
C GLU A 332 11.69 1.06 -9.43
N SER A 333 11.43 2.20 -8.79
CA SER A 333 10.18 2.97 -8.93
C SER A 333 10.36 4.18 -9.84
N TYR A 334 9.26 4.69 -10.40
CA TYR A 334 9.26 5.89 -11.25
C TYR A 334 8.73 7.10 -10.48
N PHE A 335 9.47 8.21 -10.48
CA PHE A 335 9.04 9.48 -9.90
C PHE A 335 8.82 10.50 -11.01
N ASP A 336 7.60 11.04 -11.13
CA ASP A 336 7.37 12.23 -11.96
C ASP A 336 8.00 13.48 -11.33
N THR A 337 7.83 14.63 -11.97
CA THR A 337 8.41 15.90 -11.51
C THR A 337 7.91 16.37 -10.14
N SER A 338 6.94 15.71 -9.50
CA SER A 338 6.35 16.13 -8.22
C SER A 338 7.32 16.00 -7.04
N ILE A 339 8.26 15.06 -7.09
CA ILE A 339 9.13 14.75 -5.95
C ILE A 339 10.20 15.83 -5.75
N LEU A 340 10.39 16.24 -4.50
CA LEU A 340 11.42 17.20 -4.11
C LEU A 340 12.84 16.61 -4.29
N PRO A 341 13.85 17.40 -4.72
CA PRO A 341 15.15 16.86 -5.11
C PRO A 341 15.85 16.01 -4.04
N GLN A 342 15.74 16.39 -2.77
CA GLN A 342 16.33 15.62 -1.66
C GLN A 342 15.55 14.35 -1.29
N GLY A 343 14.38 14.09 -1.88
CA GLY A 343 13.54 12.92 -1.61
C GLY A 343 12.69 13.03 -0.35
N TYR A 344 13.33 13.11 0.82
CA TYR A 344 12.67 13.08 2.13
C TYR A 344 12.69 14.44 2.84
N THR A 345 11.85 14.58 3.87
CA THR A 345 11.83 15.76 4.74
C THR A 345 11.81 15.35 6.22
N PRO A 346 12.45 16.11 7.12
CA PRO A 346 12.32 15.89 8.56
C PRO A 346 10.88 16.11 9.05
N TRP A 347 10.57 15.64 10.27
CA TRP A 347 9.28 15.95 10.87
C TRP A 347 9.16 17.44 11.16
N GLY A 348 7.94 17.98 11.03
CA GLY A 348 7.68 19.40 11.28
C GLY A 348 7.81 19.73 12.77
N GLY A 349 8.55 20.80 13.09
CA GLY A 349 8.77 21.27 14.46
C GLY A 349 9.98 20.64 15.15
N ALA A 350 10.09 20.86 16.46
CA ALA A 350 11.12 20.25 17.31
C ALA A 350 10.45 19.27 18.29
N PRO A 351 10.90 18.01 18.40
CA PRO A 351 12.01 17.41 17.67
C PRO A 351 11.68 17.07 16.21
N GLN A 352 12.69 17.10 15.33
CA GLN A 352 12.58 16.74 13.91
C GLN A 352 12.43 15.23 13.65
N ASN A 353 12.45 14.42 14.71
CA ASN A 353 12.31 12.95 14.68
C ASN A 353 13.29 12.21 13.77
N VAL A 354 14.42 12.81 13.39
CA VAL A 354 15.52 12.11 12.71
C VAL A 354 16.48 11.56 13.77
N GLY A 355 16.83 10.28 13.67
CA GLY A 355 17.74 9.63 14.60
C GLY A 355 18.48 8.44 13.99
N PRO A 356 19.31 7.74 14.78
CA PRO A 356 20.22 6.70 14.28
C PRO A 356 19.52 5.48 13.66
N LYS A 357 18.24 5.22 14.00
CA LYS A 357 17.43 4.16 13.40
C LYS A 357 16.54 4.63 12.26
N THR A 358 16.58 5.92 11.90
CA THR A 358 15.79 6.44 10.78
C THR A 358 16.37 5.88 9.47
N PHE A 359 15.52 5.21 8.69
CA PHE A 359 15.90 4.57 7.44
C PHE A 359 14.97 5.04 6.33
N MET A 360 15.42 6.06 5.60
CA MET A 360 14.72 6.64 4.46
C MET A 360 15.58 6.38 3.23
N ALA A 361 15.14 5.49 2.36
CA ALA A 361 16.01 4.93 1.34
C ALA A 361 15.37 4.86 -0.04
N VAL A 362 16.24 4.95 -1.05
CA VAL A 362 15.94 4.85 -2.48
C VAL A 362 16.92 3.90 -3.13
N TRP A 363 16.49 3.14 -4.14
CA TRP A 363 17.35 2.22 -4.89
C TRP A 363 16.86 2.03 -6.33
N ASP A 364 17.71 2.29 -7.31
CA ASP A 364 17.41 2.08 -8.74
C ASP A 364 16.09 2.73 -9.21
N ASP A 365 15.71 3.85 -8.58
CA ASP A 365 14.56 4.64 -8.98
C ASP A 365 14.87 5.46 -10.25
N ARG A 366 13.83 5.84 -10.99
CA ARG A 366 13.93 6.50 -12.30
C ARG A 366 12.89 7.61 -12.45
N GLY A 367 12.95 8.33 -13.57
CA GLY A 367 12.07 9.45 -13.86
C GLY A 367 12.61 10.81 -13.41
N PRO A 368 11.98 11.91 -13.87
CA PRO A 368 12.49 13.27 -13.68
C PRO A 368 12.46 13.75 -12.21
N GLY A 369 11.70 13.10 -11.33
CA GLY A 369 11.70 13.37 -9.90
C GLY A 369 12.86 12.73 -9.13
N ASN A 370 13.61 11.81 -9.75
CA ASN A 370 14.74 11.17 -9.09
C ASN A 370 16.03 11.99 -9.25
N ASN A 371 16.49 12.64 -8.18
CA ASN A 371 17.71 13.45 -8.16
C ASN A 371 18.75 12.89 -7.18
N VAL A 372 19.49 11.87 -7.62
CA VAL A 372 20.50 11.17 -6.81
C VAL A 372 21.54 12.10 -6.19
N PRO A 373 22.14 13.08 -6.91
CA PRO A 373 23.07 14.02 -6.29
C PRO A 373 22.48 14.82 -5.11
N ALA A 374 21.24 15.31 -5.25
CA ALA A 374 20.57 16.06 -4.19
C ALA A 374 20.15 15.16 -3.00
N GLN A 375 19.73 13.92 -3.28
CA GLN A 375 19.43 12.91 -2.25
C GLN A 375 20.67 12.63 -1.40
N ILE A 376 21.83 12.38 -2.02
CA ILE A 376 23.10 12.15 -1.32
C ILE A 376 23.50 13.38 -0.50
N ALA A 377 23.43 14.58 -1.09
CA ALA A 377 23.82 15.83 -0.44
C ALA A 377 22.95 16.20 0.78
N SER A 378 21.74 15.65 0.87
CA SER A 378 20.79 15.96 1.94
C SER A 378 21.18 15.44 3.32
N ASN A 379 22.03 14.40 3.38
CA ASN A 379 22.29 13.60 4.59
C ASN A 379 21.05 13.00 5.27
N LEU A 380 19.89 13.02 4.59
CA LEU A 380 18.63 12.46 5.08
C LEU A 380 18.27 11.19 4.31
N THR A 381 18.45 11.23 2.99
CA THR A 381 18.11 10.13 2.08
C THR A 381 19.29 9.20 1.87
N LYS A 382 19.08 7.91 2.10
CA LYS A 382 20.06 6.84 1.84
C LYS A 382 19.86 6.32 0.42
N VAL A 383 20.80 6.61 -0.46
CA VAL A 383 20.85 5.96 -1.78
C VAL A 383 21.56 4.62 -1.62
N LEU A 384 20.83 3.52 -1.78
CA LEU A 384 21.36 2.18 -1.59
C LEU A 384 22.12 1.70 -2.84
N ASP A 385 22.95 0.68 -2.66
CA ASP A 385 23.50 -0.13 -3.75
C ASP A 385 22.81 -1.51 -3.82
N ASN A 386 23.23 -2.34 -4.77
CA ASN A 386 22.65 -3.67 -4.98
C ASN A 386 22.78 -4.59 -3.77
N ALA A 387 23.82 -4.45 -2.96
CA ALA A 387 24.00 -5.29 -1.78
C ALA A 387 23.12 -4.79 -0.62
N ALA A 388 23.03 -3.47 -0.44
CA ALA A 388 22.29 -2.84 0.64
C ALA A 388 20.76 -2.96 0.51
N VAL A 389 20.24 -3.14 -0.71
CA VAL A 389 18.79 -3.35 -0.93
C VAL A 389 18.34 -4.79 -0.66
N MET A 390 19.23 -5.79 -0.78
CA MET A 390 18.88 -7.21 -0.70
C MET A 390 18.02 -7.59 0.53
N PRO A 391 18.26 -7.06 1.74
CA PRO A 391 17.46 -7.42 2.93
C PRO A 391 16.01 -6.90 2.93
N PHE A 392 15.59 -6.23 1.85
CA PHE A 392 14.29 -5.57 1.71
C PHE A 392 13.67 -5.79 0.33
N ARG A 393 14.38 -6.47 -0.58
CA ARG A 393 14.09 -6.39 -2.01
C ARG A 393 12.77 -7.05 -2.37
N TYR A 394 12.36 -8.10 -1.68
CA TYR A 394 11.17 -8.87 -1.97
C TYR A 394 10.26 -9.06 -0.75
N PRO A 395 8.98 -9.40 -0.95
CA PRO A 395 8.06 -9.69 0.16
C PRO A 395 8.61 -10.71 1.17
N VAL A 396 9.29 -11.75 0.67
CA VAL A 396 9.92 -12.81 1.49
C VAL A 396 10.97 -12.28 2.47
N ASP A 397 11.61 -11.14 2.15
CA ASP A 397 12.70 -10.54 2.95
C ASP A 397 12.18 -9.70 4.12
N VAL A 398 10.92 -9.24 4.06
CA VAL A 398 10.37 -8.29 5.03
C VAL A 398 9.16 -8.81 5.81
N PHE A 399 8.41 -9.75 5.24
CA PHE A 399 7.33 -10.41 5.98
C PHE A 399 7.91 -11.57 6.78
N ILE A 400 7.92 -11.35 8.09
CA ILE A 400 8.42 -12.28 9.09
C ILE A 400 7.26 -12.78 9.96
N THR A 401 7.40 -13.95 10.55
CA THR A 401 6.44 -14.50 11.50
C THR A 401 6.52 -13.78 12.86
N GLU A 402 5.58 -14.04 13.76
CA GLU A 402 5.60 -13.43 15.10
C GLU A 402 6.81 -13.87 15.95
N ASP A 403 7.37 -15.04 15.68
CA ASP A 403 8.60 -15.58 16.28
C ASP A 403 9.88 -15.12 15.56
N GLY A 404 9.75 -14.35 14.47
CA GLY A 404 10.87 -13.72 13.77
C GLY A 404 11.46 -14.54 12.63
N GLU A 405 10.78 -15.61 12.20
CA GLU A 405 11.20 -16.41 11.07
C GLU A 405 10.88 -15.70 9.74
N PRO A 406 11.83 -15.63 8.79
CA PRO A 406 11.60 -15.00 7.49
C PRO A 406 10.67 -15.82 6.59
N GLY A 407 10.17 -15.19 5.52
CA GLY A 407 9.37 -15.88 4.50
C GLY A 407 7.92 -16.13 4.89
N ASN A 408 7.35 -15.30 5.76
CA ASN A 408 5.93 -15.32 6.11
C ASN A 408 5.07 -14.72 4.97
N ILE A 409 5.03 -15.40 3.83
CA ILE A 409 4.35 -14.94 2.59
C ILE A 409 3.23 -15.87 2.11
N GLY A 410 2.92 -16.94 2.84
CA GLY A 410 1.90 -17.92 2.42
C GLY A 410 0.47 -17.35 2.28
N TRP A 411 0.20 -16.20 2.90
CA TRP A 411 -1.06 -15.44 2.80
C TRP A 411 -1.10 -14.52 1.57
N ILE A 412 0.01 -14.38 0.84
CA ILE A 412 0.07 -13.65 -0.42
C ILE A 412 -0.42 -14.55 -1.56
N ASP A 413 -1.12 -13.96 -2.54
CA ASP A 413 -1.51 -14.65 -3.75
C ASP A 413 -0.26 -15.03 -4.57
N SER A 414 0.06 -16.32 -4.59
CA SER A 414 1.21 -16.84 -5.34
C SER A 414 1.22 -16.49 -6.83
N SER A 415 0.07 -16.13 -7.44
CA SER A 415 0.01 -15.76 -8.86
C SER A 415 0.69 -14.43 -9.19
N VAL A 416 1.01 -13.61 -8.19
CA VAL A 416 1.66 -12.30 -8.38
C VAL A 416 3.10 -12.25 -7.89
N LEU A 417 3.56 -13.27 -7.16
CA LEU A 417 4.94 -13.33 -6.69
C LEU A 417 5.91 -13.56 -7.87
N LYS A 418 7.04 -12.83 -7.87
CA LYS A 418 8.09 -13.01 -8.87
C LYS A 418 8.83 -14.34 -8.59
N GLY A 419 9.30 -15.00 -9.65
CA GLY A 419 10.03 -16.27 -9.50
C GLY A 419 11.28 -16.11 -8.64
N GLY A 420 11.41 -16.93 -7.59
CA GLY A 420 12.49 -16.85 -6.60
C GLY A 420 12.09 -16.22 -5.25
N GLN A 421 10.83 -15.81 -5.10
CA GLN A 421 10.21 -15.38 -3.84
C GLN A 421 9.59 -16.55 -3.08
#